data_AF-A0A381IC58-F1
#
_entry.id   AF-A0A381IC58-F1
#
_cell.length_a   1.000
_cell.length_b   1.000
_cell.length_c   1.000
_cell.angle_alpha   90.00
_cell.angle_beta   90.00
_cell.angle_gamma   90.00
#
_symmetry.space_group_name_H-M   'P 1'
#
loop_
_entity.id
_entity.type
_entity.pdbx_description
1 polymer ?
#
loop_
_entity_poly.entity_id
_entity_poly.type
_entity_poly.pdbx_seq_one_letter_code
_entity_poly.pdbx_strand_id
1 'polypeptide(L)'
;MNLTQTSVKRPLTIIMVFLVLIVFGGIGYKKMSINLMPDIEIPVVMVMTTWTGAGPQDVDEQVSQKVDESLSAVSNVKSTISSSQESVSMVVAQFEFGTNLDEIMNDVRSKVDALQTSLPDDAAKPTVLKLDMNAQAIGQLVISGGNENSSQALRKYAEDVIQPKIESIDGVTSADLKGGKKAQVNVIADPAVLSNYGVSLSTIKGVLSSSNKTFPYGSITQGEDKIVLRAIDKLESLDDIKQISNSCKRRKYS
;
A
#
# COMPACT_ATOMS: atom_id res chain seq x y z
N MET A 1 58.17 -29.79 13.75
CA MET A 1 58.64 -29.57 12.36
C MET A 1 58.75 -28.07 12.14
N ASN A 2 59.96 -27.54 11.94
CA ASN A 2 60.18 -26.10 11.77
C ASN A 2 59.77 -25.67 10.35
N LEU A 3 58.66 -24.91 10.23
CA LEU A 3 58.22 -24.31 8.98
C LEU A 3 59.34 -23.45 8.35
N THR A 4 60.07 -22.70 9.17
CA THR A 4 61.18 -21.83 8.74
C THR A 4 62.30 -22.61 8.04
N GLN A 5 62.65 -23.81 8.55
CA GLN A 5 63.75 -24.59 8.01
C GLN A 5 63.37 -25.34 6.71
N THR A 6 62.09 -25.72 6.58
CA THR A 6 61.54 -26.33 5.36
C THR A 6 61.40 -25.28 4.25
N SER A 7 61.04 -24.06 4.63
CA SER A 7 60.94 -22.92 3.71
C SER A 7 62.30 -22.56 3.09
N VAL A 8 63.38 -22.52 3.87
CA VAL A 8 64.71 -22.17 3.31
C VAL A 8 65.29 -23.27 2.40
N LYS A 9 64.96 -24.55 2.64
CA LYS A 9 65.48 -25.70 1.86
C LYS A 9 64.80 -25.92 0.51
N ARG A 10 63.61 -25.36 0.27
CA ARG A 10 62.84 -25.53 -0.99
C ARG A 10 62.32 -24.19 -1.53
N PRO A 11 63.22 -23.29 -2.01
CA PRO A 11 62.84 -21.96 -2.47
C PRO A 11 61.86 -21.99 -3.66
N LEU A 12 62.03 -22.94 -4.59
CA LEU A 12 61.15 -23.10 -5.76
C LEU A 12 59.70 -23.45 -5.38
N THR A 13 59.50 -24.29 -4.36
CA THR A 13 58.15 -24.68 -3.89
C THR A 13 57.41 -23.48 -3.30
N ILE A 14 58.10 -22.61 -2.57
CA ILE A 14 57.51 -21.41 -1.98
C ILE A 14 57.15 -20.38 -3.04
N ILE A 15 58.03 -20.20 -4.04
CA ILE A 15 57.74 -19.32 -5.17
C ILE A 15 56.47 -19.78 -5.89
N MET A 16 56.30 -21.09 -6.12
CA MET A 16 55.06 -21.60 -6.72
C MET A 16 53.83 -21.36 -5.84
N VAL A 17 53.93 -21.56 -4.53
CA VAL A 17 52.81 -21.29 -3.60
C VAL A 17 52.41 -19.81 -3.61
N PHE A 18 53.38 -18.90 -3.61
CA PHE A 18 53.11 -17.46 -3.73
C PHE A 18 52.53 -17.09 -5.09
N LEU A 19 53.01 -17.70 -6.17
CA LEU A 19 52.48 -17.47 -7.52
C LEU A 19 51.02 -17.93 -7.62
N VAL A 20 50.70 -19.09 -7.05
CA VAL A 20 49.31 -19.58 -6.94
C VAL A 20 48.46 -18.60 -6.11
N LEU A 21 48.96 -18.12 -4.96
CA LEU A 21 48.27 -17.11 -4.14
C LEU A 21 48.01 -15.81 -4.90
N ILE A 22 48.97 -15.33 -5.70
CA ILE A 22 48.81 -14.12 -6.53
C ILE A 22 47.75 -14.34 -7.61
N VAL A 23 47.74 -15.50 -8.27
CA VAL A 23 46.75 -15.83 -9.31
C VAL A 23 45.35 -15.93 -8.69
N PHE A 24 45.18 -16.66 -7.59
CA PHE A 24 43.91 -16.77 -6.89
C PHE A 24 43.44 -15.43 -6.30
N GLY A 25 44.37 -14.63 -5.75
CA GLY A 25 44.09 -13.28 -5.27
C GLY A 25 43.62 -12.34 -6.38
N GLY A 26 44.25 -12.41 -7.55
CA GLY A 26 43.85 -11.63 -8.73
C GLY A 26 42.47 -12.03 -9.27
N ILE A 27 42.14 -13.33 -9.27
CA ILE A 27 40.81 -13.81 -9.63
C ILE A 27 39.77 -13.36 -8.59
N GLY A 28 40.09 -13.46 -7.30
CA GLY A 28 39.22 -13.00 -6.20
C GLY A 28 38.92 -11.50 -6.30
N TYR A 29 39.93 -10.68 -6.55
CA TYR A 29 39.77 -9.23 -6.73
C TYR A 29 38.86 -8.89 -7.91
N LYS A 30 38.98 -9.61 -9.04
CA LYS A 30 38.10 -9.39 -10.21
C LYS A 30 36.68 -9.93 -10.04
N LYS A 31 36.47 -10.93 -9.18
CA LYS A 31 35.15 -11.52 -8.92
C LYS A 31 34.41 -10.85 -7.76
N MET A 32 35.07 -10.01 -6.97
CA MET A 32 34.43 -9.29 -5.87
C MET A 32 33.45 -8.26 -6.44
N SER A 33 32.16 -8.44 -6.18
CA SER A 33 31.15 -7.45 -6.54
C SER A 33 31.36 -6.20 -5.69
N ILE A 34 31.56 -5.06 -6.35
CA ILE A 34 31.55 -3.76 -5.67
C ILE A 34 30.08 -3.37 -5.49
N ASN A 35 29.59 -3.47 -4.27
CA ASN A 35 28.33 -2.86 -3.88
C ASN A 35 28.65 -1.52 -3.22
N LEU A 36 28.24 -0.40 -3.85
CA LEU A 36 28.47 0.96 -3.31
C LEU A 36 27.67 1.24 -2.03
N MET A 37 26.61 0.47 -1.80
CA MET A 37 25.82 0.45 -0.58
C MET A 37 25.82 -0.99 -0.06
N PRO A 38 26.31 -1.26 1.17
CA PRO A 38 26.01 -2.54 1.81
C PRO A 38 24.50 -2.66 1.98
N ASP A 39 23.94 -3.85 1.81
CA ASP A 39 22.51 -4.13 2.01
C ASP A 39 22.20 -4.01 3.51
N ILE A 40 21.93 -2.78 3.97
CA ILE A 40 21.51 -2.53 5.34
C ILE A 40 19.98 -2.61 5.36
N GLU A 41 19.46 -3.78 5.68
CA GLU A 41 18.05 -3.95 5.99
C GLU A 41 17.77 -3.33 7.37
N ILE A 42 17.29 -2.09 7.39
CA ILE A 42 16.79 -1.45 8.59
C ILE A 42 15.32 -1.87 8.75
N PRO A 43 14.98 -2.69 9.76
CA PRO A 43 13.61 -3.16 9.92
C PRO A 43 12.74 -2.03 10.47
N VAL A 44 11.89 -1.46 9.62
CA VAL A 44 10.99 -0.35 10.00
C VAL A 44 9.54 -0.70 9.66
N VAL A 45 8.64 -0.42 10.59
CA VAL A 45 7.20 -0.54 10.41
C VAL A 45 6.54 0.82 10.64
N MET A 46 5.63 1.19 9.75
CA MET A 46 4.79 2.37 9.87
C MET A 46 3.37 1.94 10.20
N VAL A 47 2.77 2.58 11.20
CA VAL A 47 1.35 2.48 11.52
C VAL A 47 0.70 3.81 11.23
N MET A 48 -0.33 3.79 10.40
CA MET A 48 -1.08 4.99 10.03
C MET A 48 -2.52 4.84 10.48
N THR A 49 -3.02 5.88 11.16
CA THR A 49 -4.40 5.94 11.65
C THR A 49 -5.02 7.26 11.20
N THR A 50 -6.26 7.19 10.72
CA THR A 50 -6.99 8.38 10.24
C THR A 50 -8.17 8.66 11.16
N TRP A 51 -8.30 9.89 11.63
CA TRP A 51 -9.42 10.34 12.44
C TRP A 51 -9.94 11.67 11.91
N THR A 52 -10.85 11.60 10.93
CA THR A 52 -11.29 12.76 10.16
C THR A 52 -11.97 13.82 11.04
N GLY A 53 -11.49 15.06 10.96
CA GLY A 53 -12.06 16.21 11.66
C GLY A 53 -11.50 16.45 13.07
N ALA A 54 -10.52 15.66 13.52
CA ALA A 54 -9.82 15.89 14.77
C ALA A 54 -8.63 16.84 14.60
N GLY A 55 -8.41 17.70 15.61
CA GLY A 55 -7.27 18.61 15.65
C GLY A 55 -5.95 17.85 15.93
N PRO A 56 -4.79 18.42 15.56
CA PRO A 56 -3.50 17.75 15.71
C PRO A 56 -3.16 17.40 17.17
N GLN A 57 -3.57 18.22 18.13
CA GLN A 57 -3.37 17.95 19.57
C GLN A 57 -4.18 16.73 20.04
N ASP A 58 -5.45 16.65 19.65
CA ASP A 58 -6.34 15.54 20.03
C ASP A 58 -5.88 14.22 19.39
N VAL A 59 -5.42 14.30 18.13
CA VAL A 59 -4.85 13.15 17.41
C VAL A 59 -3.58 12.65 18.13
N ASP A 60 -2.75 13.55 18.65
CA ASP A 60 -1.53 13.17 19.36
C ASP A 60 -1.84 12.42 20.66
N GLU A 61 -2.66 13.01 21.53
CA GLU A 61 -2.97 12.47 22.85
C GLU A 61 -3.84 11.20 22.78
N GLN A 62 -4.86 11.18 21.90
CA GLN A 62 -5.84 10.09 21.88
C GLN A 62 -5.49 8.96 20.91
N VAL A 63 -4.65 9.22 19.90
CA VAL A 63 -4.30 8.23 18.87
C VAL A 63 -2.80 7.94 18.87
N SER A 64 -1.96 8.93 18.57
CA SER A 64 -0.52 8.71 18.36
C SER A 64 0.16 8.15 19.59
N GLN A 65 -0.10 8.71 20.78
CA GLN A 65 0.51 8.25 22.03
C GLN A 65 0.09 6.81 22.38
N LYS A 66 -1.20 6.47 22.20
CA LYS A 66 -1.68 5.10 22.44
C LYS A 66 -1.04 4.09 21.49
N VAL A 67 -0.94 4.44 20.21
CA VAL A 67 -0.29 3.60 19.19
C VAL A 67 1.20 3.45 19.48
N ASP A 68 1.88 4.52 19.86
CA ASP A 68 3.29 4.52 20.27
C ASP A 68 3.54 3.58 21.45
N GLU A 69 2.79 3.73 22.55
CA GLU A 69 2.90 2.89 23.74
C GLU A 69 2.72 1.40 23.44
N SER A 70 1.77 1.05 22.58
CA SER A 70 1.56 -0.35 22.19
C SER A 70 2.63 -0.89 21.25
N LEU A 71 3.21 -0.05 20.40
CA LEU A 71 4.32 -0.44 19.53
C LEU A 71 5.60 -0.60 20.34
N SER A 72 5.89 0.29 21.29
CA SER A 72 7.03 0.16 22.20
C SER A 72 6.98 -1.10 23.06
N ALA A 73 5.78 -1.67 23.28
CA ALA A 73 5.60 -2.94 23.98
C ALA A 73 5.90 -4.19 23.12
N VAL A 74 6.15 -4.03 21.82
CA VAL A 74 6.56 -5.12 20.92
C VAL A 74 8.04 -5.43 21.15
N SER A 75 8.40 -6.71 21.09
CA SER A 75 9.80 -7.12 21.24
C SER A 75 10.70 -6.54 20.14
N ASN A 76 11.94 -6.23 20.50
CA ASN A 76 12.99 -5.73 19.61
C ASN A 76 12.73 -4.35 18.99
N VAL A 77 11.84 -3.53 19.56
CA VAL A 77 11.73 -2.12 19.18
C VAL A 77 12.92 -1.35 19.75
N LYS A 78 13.64 -0.67 18.86
CA LYS A 78 14.79 0.19 19.19
C LYS A 78 14.35 1.62 19.49
N SER A 79 13.49 2.16 18.63
CA SER A 79 12.94 3.51 18.80
C SER A 79 11.65 3.66 18.01
N THR A 80 10.72 4.45 18.56
CA THR A 80 9.52 4.89 17.87
C THR A 80 9.53 6.41 17.68
N ILE A 81 8.94 6.86 16.57
CA ILE A 81 8.75 8.27 16.24
C ILE A 81 7.31 8.44 15.81
N SER A 82 6.56 9.33 16.46
CA SER A 82 5.21 9.70 16.09
C SER A 82 5.16 11.07 15.43
N SER A 83 4.23 11.24 14.50
CA SER A 83 3.92 12.50 13.84
C SER A 83 2.42 12.63 13.71
N SER A 84 1.87 13.67 14.34
CA SER A 84 0.45 13.95 14.42
C SER A 84 0.14 15.19 13.59
N GLN A 85 -0.79 15.05 12.65
CA GLN A 85 -1.30 16.14 11.83
C GLN A 85 -2.83 16.16 11.94
N GLU A 86 -3.44 17.23 11.43
CA GLU A 86 -4.90 17.30 11.34
C GLU A 86 -5.44 16.05 10.63
N SER A 87 -6.41 15.40 11.27
CA SER A 87 -7.04 14.17 10.80
C SER A 87 -6.17 12.91 10.66
N VAL A 88 -4.85 12.95 10.86
CA VAL A 88 -3.98 11.80 10.61
C VAL A 88 -2.85 11.67 11.63
N SER A 89 -2.67 10.44 12.10
CA SER A 89 -1.56 10.01 12.96
C SER A 89 -0.66 9.04 12.19
N MET A 90 0.64 9.26 12.27
CA MET A 90 1.66 8.39 11.72
C MET A 90 2.66 8.02 12.81
N VAL A 91 2.81 6.74 13.10
CA VAL A 91 3.80 6.22 14.07
C VAL A 91 4.75 5.28 13.35
N VAL A 92 6.04 5.52 13.48
CA VAL A 92 7.11 4.75 12.84
C VAL A 92 7.91 4.05 13.92
N ALA A 93 7.92 2.71 13.90
CA ALA A 93 8.70 1.87 14.79
C ALA A 93 9.92 1.30 14.06
N GLN A 94 11.11 1.60 14.58
CA GLN A 94 12.36 0.98 14.16
C GLN A 94 12.69 -0.18 15.10
N PHE A 95 13.01 -1.33 14.51
CA PHE A 95 13.43 -2.52 15.23
C PHE A 95 14.95 -2.68 15.23
N GLU A 96 15.46 -3.53 16.11
CA GLU A 96 16.87 -3.91 16.17
C GLU A 96 17.33 -4.64 14.91
N PHE A 97 18.60 -4.46 14.53
CA PHE A 97 19.18 -5.11 13.37
C PHE A 97 19.15 -6.64 13.48
N GLY A 98 18.84 -7.33 12.38
CA GLY A 98 18.70 -8.79 12.35
C GLY A 98 17.31 -9.31 12.78
N THR A 99 16.39 -8.41 13.10
CA THR A 99 15.00 -8.76 13.37
C THR A 99 14.27 -9.13 12.08
N ASN A 100 13.67 -10.33 12.05
CA ASN A 100 12.81 -10.72 10.94
C ASN A 100 11.46 -9.99 11.04
N LEU A 101 11.24 -9.01 10.16
CA LEU A 101 9.99 -8.27 10.11
C LEU A 101 8.79 -9.17 9.82
N ASP A 102 8.93 -10.21 9.00
CA ASP A 102 7.79 -11.06 8.63
C ASP A 102 7.28 -11.90 9.82
N GLU A 103 8.17 -12.23 10.76
CA GLU A 103 7.82 -12.88 12.02
C GLU A 103 7.11 -11.91 12.99
N ILE A 104 7.65 -10.69 13.14
CA ILE A 104 7.12 -9.69 14.08
C ILE A 104 5.87 -8.96 13.55
N MET A 105 5.62 -8.96 12.24
CA MET A 105 4.47 -8.27 11.64
C MET A 105 3.13 -8.78 12.18
N ASN A 106 3.03 -10.07 12.52
CA ASN A 106 1.80 -10.61 13.12
C ASN A 106 1.61 -10.11 14.56
N ASP A 107 2.69 -10.04 15.33
CA ASP A 107 2.68 -9.47 16.69
C ASP A 107 2.32 -7.99 16.66
N VAL A 108 2.93 -7.21 15.77
CA VAL A 108 2.62 -5.78 15.60
C VAL A 108 1.14 -5.60 15.24
N ARG A 109 0.64 -6.35 14.25
CA ARG A 109 -0.79 -6.30 13.89
C ARG A 109 -1.68 -6.68 15.07
N SER A 110 -1.35 -7.73 15.82
CA SER A 110 -2.16 -8.14 16.97
C SER A 110 -2.19 -7.08 18.07
N LYS A 111 -1.08 -6.37 18.31
CA LYS A 111 -0.99 -5.29 19.30
C LYS A 111 -1.78 -4.06 18.86
N VAL A 112 -1.61 -3.67 17.61
CA VAL A 112 -2.33 -2.53 17.00
C VAL A 112 -3.84 -2.81 16.91
N ASP A 113 -4.24 -4.04 16.56
CA ASP A 113 -5.66 -4.42 16.51
C ASP A 113 -6.29 -4.44 17.91
N ALA A 114 -5.55 -4.84 18.95
CA ALA A 114 -6.04 -4.81 20.33
C ALA A 114 -6.32 -3.38 20.83
N LEU A 115 -5.56 -2.38 20.36
CA LEU A 115 -5.79 -0.98 20.67
C LEU A 115 -7.05 -0.39 20.04
N GLN A 116 -7.64 -1.06 19.05
CA GLN A 116 -8.83 -0.53 18.37
C GLN A 116 -9.98 -0.22 19.34
N THR A 117 -10.08 -0.97 20.44
CA THR A 117 -11.07 -0.74 21.52
C THR A 117 -10.76 0.49 22.38
N SER A 118 -9.50 0.93 22.39
CA SER A 118 -9.02 2.09 23.16
C SER A 118 -8.97 3.37 22.34
N LEU A 119 -9.12 3.28 21.02
CA LEU A 119 -9.21 4.42 20.10
C LEU A 119 -10.64 4.99 20.10
N PRO A 120 -10.82 6.27 19.74
CA PRO A 120 -12.15 6.85 19.55
C PRO A 120 -12.97 6.08 18.51
N ASP A 121 -14.28 5.96 18.72
CA ASP A 121 -15.19 5.24 17.80
C ASP A 121 -15.20 5.80 16.37
N ASP A 122 -14.90 7.09 16.23
CA ASP A 122 -14.82 7.79 14.95
C ASP A 122 -13.45 7.64 14.25
N ALA A 123 -12.47 7.01 14.90
CA ALA A 123 -11.17 6.74 14.31
C ALA A 123 -11.21 5.50 13.41
N ALA A 124 -10.60 5.60 12.24
CA ALA A 124 -10.46 4.46 11.34
C ALA A 124 -9.53 3.41 11.93
N LYS A 125 -9.69 2.15 11.48
CA LYS A 125 -8.80 1.06 11.88
C LYS A 125 -7.34 1.41 11.48
N PRO A 126 -6.36 1.33 12.40
CA PRO A 126 -4.97 1.56 12.06
C PRO A 126 -4.48 0.59 10.99
N THR A 127 -3.68 1.08 10.06
CA THR A 127 -3.09 0.28 8.98
C THR A 127 -1.59 0.14 9.21
N VAL A 128 -1.11 -1.11 9.27
CA VAL A 128 0.31 -1.44 9.45
C VAL A 128 0.97 -1.67 8.10
N LEU A 129 2.03 -0.91 7.82
CA LEU A 129 2.81 -0.91 6.60
C LEU A 129 4.26 -1.28 6.92
N LYS A 130 4.80 -2.26 6.19
CA LYS A 130 6.23 -2.58 6.22
C LYS A 130 6.96 -1.54 5.36
N LEU A 131 7.93 -0.84 5.93
CA LEU A 131 8.79 0.04 5.16
C LEU A 131 10.02 -0.73 4.70
N ASP A 132 10.17 -0.84 3.39
CA ASP A 132 11.36 -1.40 2.78
C ASP A 132 12.26 -0.25 2.29
N MET A 133 13.39 -0.04 2.99
CA MET A 133 14.38 0.99 2.61
C MET A 133 15.12 0.63 1.32
N ASN A 134 15.11 -0.64 0.92
CA ASN A 134 15.68 -1.13 -0.33
C ASN A 134 14.70 -1.05 -1.50
N ALA A 135 13.41 -0.79 -1.26
CA ALA A 135 12.40 -0.55 -2.30
C ALA A 135 12.56 0.83 -2.97
N GLN A 136 13.79 1.25 -3.24
CA GLN A 136 14.04 2.43 -4.05
C GLN A 136 13.52 2.19 -5.46
N ALA A 137 12.82 3.18 -6.01
CA ALA A 137 12.36 3.14 -7.38
C ALA A 137 13.57 3.00 -8.32
N ILE A 138 13.68 1.83 -8.96
CA ILE A 138 14.79 1.49 -9.87
C ILE A 138 14.75 2.38 -11.13
N GLY A 139 13.59 2.96 -11.45
CA GLY A 139 13.43 3.94 -12.51
C GLY A 139 12.11 4.70 -12.41
N GLN A 140 12.05 5.84 -13.09
CA GLN A 140 10.83 6.64 -13.23
C GLN A 140 10.47 6.74 -14.71
N LEU A 141 9.22 6.41 -15.05
CA LEU A 141 8.69 6.60 -16.39
C LEU A 141 7.72 7.78 -16.37
N VAL A 142 7.96 8.75 -17.25
CA VAL A 142 7.09 9.92 -17.41
C VAL A 142 6.22 9.72 -18.64
N ILE A 143 4.91 9.72 -18.45
CA ILE A 143 3.93 9.60 -19.53
C ILE A 143 3.41 10.99 -19.86
N SER A 144 3.61 11.45 -21.09
CA SER A 144 3.11 12.72 -21.59
C SER A 144 2.16 12.52 -22.77
N GLY A 145 1.19 13.42 -22.91
CA GLY A 145 0.20 13.40 -23.99
C GLY A 145 -0.14 14.82 -24.43
N GLY A 146 -0.49 15.00 -25.71
CA GLY A 146 -0.52 16.32 -26.35
C GLY A 146 -1.67 17.26 -25.99
N ASN A 147 -2.72 16.84 -25.26
CA ASN A 147 -3.90 17.66 -24.98
C ASN A 147 -4.41 17.57 -23.52
N GLU A 148 -4.91 18.66 -22.95
CA GLU A 148 -5.38 18.75 -21.54
C GLU A 148 -6.55 17.81 -21.18
N ASN A 149 -7.48 17.59 -22.13
CA ASN A 149 -8.61 16.66 -21.96
C ASN A 149 -8.18 15.18 -21.97
N SER A 150 -6.91 14.90 -22.25
CA SER A 150 -6.37 13.53 -22.22
C SER A 150 -5.87 13.13 -20.83
N SER A 151 -5.78 14.03 -19.84
CA SER A 151 -5.16 13.69 -18.55
C SER A 151 -5.86 12.55 -17.80
N GLN A 152 -7.20 12.49 -17.81
CA GLN A 152 -7.93 11.33 -17.23
C GLN A 152 -7.73 10.07 -18.08
N ALA A 153 -7.84 10.19 -19.41
CA ALA A 153 -7.70 9.05 -20.32
C ALA A 153 -6.28 8.47 -20.30
N LEU A 154 -5.27 9.32 -20.16
CA LEU A 154 -3.86 8.99 -20.08
C LEU A 154 -3.52 8.37 -18.73
N ARG A 155 -4.08 8.88 -17.63
CA ARG A 155 -3.98 8.22 -16.32
C ARG A 155 -4.64 6.84 -16.37
N LYS A 156 -5.84 6.73 -16.95
CA LYS A 156 -6.54 5.45 -17.11
C LYS A 156 -5.74 4.47 -17.97
N TYR A 157 -5.16 4.91 -19.08
CA TYR A 157 -4.28 4.07 -19.90
C TYR A 157 -3.02 3.65 -19.14
N ALA A 158 -2.46 4.53 -18.32
CA ALA A 158 -1.33 4.21 -17.46
C ALA A 158 -1.69 3.15 -16.42
N GLU A 159 -2.85 3.28 -15.77
CA GLU A 159 -3.37 2.38 -14.73
C GLU A 159 -3.80 1.02 -15.30
N ASP A 160 -4.53 1.00 -16.43
CA ASP A 160 -5.11 -0.23 -16.99
C ASP A 160 -4.13 -1.01 -17.89
N VAL A 161 -3.13 -0.34 -18.49
CA VAL A 161 -2.25 -0.96 -19.51
C VAL A 161 -0.78 -0.91 -19.14
N ILE A 162 -0.25 0.24 -18.72
CA ILE A 162 1.19 0.40 -18.48
C ILE A 162 1.59 -0.22 -17.16
N GLN A 163 0.88 0.09 -16.07
CA GLN A 163 1.17 -0.41 -14.73
C GLN A 163 1.20 -1.94 -14.68
N PRO A 164 0.17 -2.68 -15.17
CA PRO A 164 0.21 -4.15 -15.16
C PRO A 164 1.34 -4.73 -16.01
N LYS A 165 1.71 -4.07 -17.11
CA LYS A 165 2.84 -4.50 -17.94
C LYS A 165 4.17 -4.36 -17.22
N ILE A 166 4.37 -3.28 -16.46
CA ILE A 166 5.59 -3.07 -15.69
C ILE A 166 5.64 -4.05 -14.50
N GLU A 167 4.53 -4.22 -13.78
CA GLU A 167 4.42 -5.18 -12.67
C GLU A 167 4.60 -6.64 -13.12
N SER A 168 4.33 -6.96 -14.38
CA SER A 168 4.54 -8.31 -14.93
C SER A 168 6.01 -8.65 -15.26
N ILE A 169 6.92 -7.69 -15.21
CA ILE A 169 8.35 -7.91 -15.46
C ILE A 169 8.97 -8.60 -14.25
N ASP A 170 9.71 -9.69 -14.50
CA ASP A 170 10.39 -10.43 -13.43
C ASP A 170 11.37 -9.52 -12.65
N GLY A 171 11.24 -9.53 -11.33
CA GLY A 171 11.99 -8.64 -10.43
C GLY A 171 11.33 -7.29 -10.11
N VAL A 172 10.12 -6.99 -10.60
CA VAL A 172 9.37 -5.78 -10.21
C VAL A 172 8.37 -6.11 -9.10
N THR A 173 8.55 -5.50 -7.93
CA THR A 173 7.62 -5.68 -6.78
C THR A 173 6.34 -4.85 -6.90
N SER A 174 6.45 -3.60 -7.38
CA SER A 174 5.31 -2.69 -7.53
C SER A 174 5.61 -1.55 -8.50
N ALA A 175 4.58 -0.97 -9.11
CA ALA A 175 4.69 0.25 -9.92
C ALA A 175 3.69 1.32 -9.45
N ASP A 176 4.19 2.42 -8.90
CA ASP A 176 3.35 3.49 -8.35
C ASP A 176 2.98 4.57 -9.39
N LEU A 177 1.68 4.74 -9.66
CA LEU A 177 1.18 5.79 -10.55
C LEU A 177 0.91 7.11 -9.82
N LYS A 178 1.87 8.05 -9.93
CA LYS A 178 1.76 9.42 -9.38
C LYS A 178 1.26 10.42 -10.42
N GLY A 179 0.39 11.35 -9.99
CA GLY A 179 -0.13 12.44 -10.83
C GLY A 179 -1.32 12.06 -11.72
N GLY A 180 -1.73 12.98 -12.60
CA GLY A 180 -2.93 12.82 -13.43
C GLY A 180 -4.25 12.96 -12.65
N LYS A 181 -5.35 13.15 -13.38
CA LYS A 181 -6.69 13.31 -12.80
C LYS A 181 -7.39 11.95 -12.76
N LYS A 182 -7.89 11.53 -11.60
CA LYS A 182 -8.75 10.35 -11.48
C LYS A 182 -10.10 10.64 -12.12
N ALA A 183 -10.67 9.64 -12.81
CA ALA A 183 -12.03 9.72 -13.28
C ALA A 183 -12.98 9.65 -12.08
N GLN A 184 -13.75 10.71 -11.86
CA GLN A 184 -14.75 10.77 -10.80
C GLN A 184 -16.03 11.40 -11.34
N VAL A 185 -17.18 10.91 -10.87
CA VAL A 185 -18.50 11.47 -11.20
C VAL A 185 -18.96 12.29 -10.00
N ASN A 186 -19.02 13.61 -10.17
CA ASN A 186 -19.50 14.52 -9.15
C ASN A 186 -21.01 14.71 -9.29
N VAL A 187 -21.77 14.30 -8.28
CA VAL A 187 -23.22 14.58 -8.21
C VAL A 187 -23.42 15.86 -7.42
N ILE A 188 -23.71 16.96 -8.11
CA ILE A 188 -23.98 18.26 -7.51
C ILE A 188 -25.50 18.39 -7.30
N ALA A 189 -25.94 18.51 -6.05
CA ALA A 189 -27.34 18.67 -5.71
C ALA A 189 -27.62 20.10 -5.23
N ASP A 190 -28.66 20.73 -5.79
CA ASP A 190 -29.11 22.07 -5.39
C ASP A 190 -30.03 21.98 -4.16
N PRO A 191 -29.65 22.56 -3.00
CA PRO A 191 -30.45 22.52 -1.77
C PRO A 191 -31.87 23.09 -1.93
N ALA A 192 -32.05 24.14 -2.75
CA ALA A 192 -33.37 24.75 -2.96
C ALA A 192 -34.31 23.80 -3.71
N VAL A 193 -33.78 23.10 -4.72
CA VAL A 193 -34.51 22.07 -5.47
C VAL A 193 -34.85 20.89 -4.55
N LEU A 194 -33.87 20.41 -3.77
CA LEU A 194 -34.09 19.31 -2.83
C LEU A 194 -35.18 19.61 -1.80
N SER A 195 -35.21 20.84 -1.27
CA SER A 195 -36.23 21.31 -0.33
C SER A 195 -37.63 21.33 -0.97
N ASN A 196 -37.75 21.87 -2.19
CA ASN A 196 -39.01 21.90 -2.94
C ASN A 196 -39.56 20.49 -3.23
N TYR A 197 -38.68 19.50 -3.44
CA TYR A 197 -39.08 18.11 -3.62
C TYR A 197 -39.17 17.32 -2.31
N GLY A 198 -38.86 17.91 -1.15
CA GLY A 198 -38.86 17.24 0.15
C GLY A 198 -37.97 15.98 0.17
N VAL A 199 -36.78 16.05 -0.43
CA VAL A 199 -35.79 14.96 -0.48
C VAL A 199 -34.53 15.41 0.25
N SER A 200 -34.06 14.63 1.22
CA SER A 200 -32.81 14.93 1.91
C SER A 200 -31.58 14.44 1.12
N LEU A 201 -30.43 15.09 1.35
CA LEU A 201 -29.15 14.64 0.78
C LEU A 201 -28.80 13.20 1.24
N SER A 202 -29.15 12.85 2.48
CA SER A 202 -28.97 11.49 3.01
C SER A 202 -29.77 10.44 2.24
N THR A 203 -30.99 10.78 1.78
CA THR A 203 -31.81 9.90 0.95
C THR A 203 -31.13 9.64 -0.40
N ILE A 204 -30.58 10.69 -1.04
CA ILE A 204 -29.85 10.55 -2.30
C ILE A 204 -28.61 9.67 -2.14
N LYS A 205 -27.83 9.89 -1.07
CA LYS A 205 -26.66 9.06 -0.75
C LYS A 205 -27.04 7.59 -0.57
N GLY A 206 -28.14 7.32 0.15
CA GLY A 206 -28.67 5.97 0.36
C GLY A 206 -29.08 5.29 -0.94
N VAL A 207 -29.84 5.98 -1.80
CA VAL A 207 -30.27 5.45 -3.09
C VAL A 207 -29.07 5.15 -3.99
N LEU A 208 -28.15 6.10 -4.17
CA LEU A 208 -26.94 5.90 -4.98
C LEU A 208 -26.09 4.74 -4.48
N SER A 209 -25.97 4.58 -3.16
CA SER A 209 -25.22 3.48 -2.54
C SER A 209 -25.92 2.13 -2.68
N SER A 210 -27.26 2.11 -2.80
CA SER A 210 -28.05 0.90 -2.99
C SER A 210 -28.11 0.43 -4.45
N SER A 211 -28.08 1.36 -5.41
CA SER A 211 -28.19 1.08 -6.85
C SER A 211 -26.86 0.74 -7.54
N ASN A 212 -25.75 0.71 -6.81
CA ASN A 212 -24.45 0.26 -7.32
C ASN A 212 -24.04 -1.06 -6.66
N LYS A 213 -24.99 -2.00 -6.55
CA LYS A 213 -24.78 -3.30 -5.89
C LYS A 213 -25.22 -4.43 -6.80
N THR A 214 -24.34 -5.40 -6.96
CA THR A 214 -24.66 -6.66 -7.64
C THR A 214 -25.27 -7.63 -6.64
N PHE A 215 -26.52 -8.06 -6.87
CA PHE A 215 -27.19 -9.02 -6.01
C PHE A 215 -27.22 -10.41 -6.68
N PRO A 216 -26.67 -11.45 -6.04
CA PRO A 216 -26.86 -12.82 -6.50
C PRO A 216 -28.28 -13.28 -6.14
N TYR A 217 -29.04 -13.77 -7.12
CA TYR A 217 -30.40 -14.30 -6.92
C TYR A 217 -30.42 -15.80 -6.61
N GLY A 218 -29.24 -16.38 -6.38
CA GLY A 218 -29.07 -17.82 -6.16
C GLY A 218 -28.83 -18.58 -7.45
N SER A 219 -29.13 -19.87 -7.46
CA SER A 219 -28.94 -20.73 -8.63
C SER A 219 -30.17 -21.61 -8.84
N ILE A 220 -30.59 -21.74 -10.09
CA ILE A 220 -31.60 -22.73 -10.50
C ILE A 220 -30.84 -23.96 -10.98
N THR A 221 -31.25 -25.14 -10.51
CA THR A 221 -30.72 -26.41 -11.01
C THR A 221 -31.75 -27.00 -11.98
N GLN A 222 -31.35 -27.23 -13.22
CA GLN A 222 -32.20 -27.85 -14.25
C GLN A 222 -31.48 -29.09 -14.77
N GLY A 223 -31.93 -30.28 -14.35
CA GLY A 223 -31.21 -31.53 -14.64
C GLY A 223 -29.89 -31.61 -13.89
N GLU A 224 -28.78 -31.82 -14.59
CA GLU A 224 -27.42 -31.79 -14.04
C GLU A 224 -26.78 -30.38 -14.05
N ASP A 225 -27.40 -29.40 -14.72
CA ASP A 225 -26.84 -28.06 -14.87
C ASP A 225 -27.30 -27.10 -13.78
N LYS A 226 -26.34 -26.44 -13.12
CA LYS A 226 -26.57 -25.39 -12.12
C LYS A 226 -26.34 -24.01 -12.72
N ILE A 227 -27.43 -23.31 -13.02
CA ILE A 227 -27.39 -21.96 -13.58
C ILE A 227 -27.45 -20.95 -12.44
N VAL A 228 -26.37 -20.19 -12.24
CA VAL A 228 -26.31 -19.11 -11.25
C VAL A 228 -26.95 -17.85 -11.83
N LEU A 229 -27.99 -17.34 -11.17
CA LEU A 229 -28.66 -16.09 -11.54
C LEU A 229 -28.09 -14.93 -10.73
N ARG A 230 -27.75 -13.86 -11.43
CA ARG A 230 -27.21 -12.63 -10.85
C ARG A 230 -27.84 -11.46 -11.59
N ALA A 231 -28.47 -10.52 -10.89
CA ALA A 231 -28.78 -9.24 -11.50
C ALA A 231 -27.62 -8.29 -11.26
N ILE A 232 -27.17 -7.70 -12.36
CA ILE A 232 -26.11 -6.70 -12.36
C ILE A 232 -26.81 -5.36 -12.38
N ASP A 233 -26.95 -4.74 -11.21
CA ASP A 233 -27.39 -3.34 -11.08
C ASP A 233 -26.13 -2.49 -10.83
N LYS A 234 -25.36 -2.32 -11.91
CA LYS A 234 -24.11 -1.55 -11.91
C LYS A 234 -24.30 -0.30 -12.74
N LEU A 235 -23.91 0.84 -12.19
CA LEU A 235 -23.96 2.12 -12.88
C LEU A 235 -22.75 2.24 -13.80
N GLU A 236 -22.96 2.06 -15.10
CA GLU A 236 -21.88 2.09 -16.10
C GLU A 236 -21.86 3.40 -16.90
N SER A 237 -23.00 4.09 -16.97
CA SER A 237 -23.15 5.33 -17.72
C SER A 237 -23.74 6.48 -16.88
N LEU A 238 -23.51 7.71 -17.34
CA LEU A 238 -24.14 8.90 -16.77
C LEU A 238 -25.67 8.86 -16.89
N ASP A 239 -26.20 8.13 -17.87
CA ASP A 239 -27.63 8.03 -18.07
C ASP A 239 -28.30 7.08 -17.07
N ASP A 240 -27.60 6.04 -16.61
CA ASP A 240 -28.07 5.17 -15.52
C ASP A 240 -28.24 5.97 -14.22
N ILE A 241 -27.28 6.87 -13.94
CA ILE A 241 -27.34 7.78 -12.78
C ILE A 241 -28.53 8.75 -12.90
N LYS A 242 -28.80 9.26 -14.10
CA LYS A 242 -29.96 10.15 -14.34
C LYS A 242 -31.29 9.39 -14.21
N GLN A 243 -31.36 8.12 -14.59
CA GLN A 243 -32.57 7.32 -14.49
C GLN A 243 -32.96 7.02 -13.05
N ILE A 244 -31.99 6.86 -12.15
CA ILE A 244 -32.25 6.76 -10.70
C ILE A 244 -33.05 7.97 -10.20
N SER A 245 -32.65 9.19 -10.61
CA SER A 245 -33.35 10.43 -10.24
C SER A 245 -34.82 10.42 -10.68
N ASN A 246 -35.10 9.92 -11.89
CA ASN A 246 -36.46 9.82 -12.43
C ASN A 246 -37.34 8.78 -11.69
N SER A 247 -36.74 7.71 -11.17
CA SER A 247 -37.45 6.69 -10.39
C SER A 247 -37.95 7.23 -9.03
N CYS A 248 -37.18 8.11 -8.38
CA CYS A 248 -37.60 8.82 -7.17
C CYS A 248 -38.79 9.77 -7.43
N LYS A 249 -38.86 10.37 -8.62
CA LYS A 249 -39.98 11.23 -9.01
C LYS A 249 -41.28 10.45 -9.22
N ARG A 250 -41.21 9.19 -9.69
CA ARG A 250 -42.38 8.32 -9.89
C ARG A 250 -42.91 7.70 -8.60
N ARG A 251 -42.05 7.37 -7.63
CA ARG A 251 -42.47 6.78 -6.34
C ARG A 251 -43.26 7.72 -5.43
N LYS A 252 -43.27 9.04 -5.67
CA LYS A 252 -44.10 10.01 -4.92
C LYS A 252 -45.52 10.17 -5.47
N TYR A 253 -45.85 9.57 -6.62
CA TYR A 253 -47.16 9.69 -7.28
C TYR A 253 -47.94 8.36 -7.33
N SER A 254 -47.54 7.38 -6.53
CA SER A 254 -48.29 6.14 -6.29
C SER A 254 -48.40 5.91 -4.80
#